data_AF-A0AAN6MV13-F1
#
_entry.id   AF-A0AAN6MV13-F1
#
_cell.length_a   1.000
_cell.length_b   1.000
_cell.length_c   1.000
_cell.angle_alpha   90.00
_cell.angle_beta   90.00
_cell.angle_gamma   90.00
#
_symmetry.space_group_name_H-M   'P 1'
#
loop_
_entity.id
_entity.type
_entity.pdbx_description
1 polymer ?
#
loop_
_entity_poly.entity_id
_entity_poly.type
_entity_poly.pdbx_seq_one_letter_code
_entity_poly.pdbx_strand_id
1 'polypeptide(L)' 'MAPNLALATHELTQTILSSKLQGESAPTDKETAKIARCTIRRHRSNYLAYGSTKAPSNGAGRPSTITPVMVAALRDQL' A
#
# COMPACT_ATOMS: atom_id res chain seq x y z
N MET A 1 12.22 -1.79 -4.27
CA MET A 1 12.20 -0.39 -3.78
C MET A 1 11.04 0.34 -4.44
N ALA A 2 10.17 0.99 -3.68
CA ALA A 2 9.15 1.86 -4.28
C ALA A 2 9.85 3.17 -4.67
N PRO A 3 9.62 3.72 -5.87
CA PRO A 3 10.13 5.05 -6.19
C PRO A 3 9.61 6.07 -5.17
N ASN A 4 10.48 6.99 -4.73
CA ASN A 4 10.08 8.13 -3.90
C ASN A 4 9.22 9.07 -4.74
N LEU A 5 7.93 8.78 -4.78
CA LEU A 5 6.93 9.61 -5.43
C LEU A 5 6.73 10.88 -4.61
N ALA A 6 6.60 12.02 -5.29
CA ALA A 6 6.36 13.31 -4.63
C ALA A 6 5.03 13.27 -3.87
N LEU A 7 4.95 13.97 -2.72
CA LEU A 7 3.72 14.04 -1.92
C LEU A 7 2.51 14.50 -2.75
N ALA A 8 2.71 15.47 -3.64
CA ALA A 8 1.68 15.94 -4.57
C ALA A 8 1.08 14.82 -5.43
N THR A 9 1.89 13.84 -5.87
CA THR A 9 1.38 12.70 -6.66
C THR A 9 0.56 11.72 -5.80
N HIS A 10 0.93 11.58 -4.52
CA HIS A 10 0.17 10.78 -3.57
C HIS A 10 -1.20 11.40 -3.24
N GLU A 11 -1.24 12.72 -3.05
CA GLU A 11 -2.47 13.46 -2.82
C GLU A 11 -3.39 13.41 -4.04
N LEU A 12 -2.84 13.64 -5.23
CA LEU A 12 -3.58 13.60 -6.50
C LEU A 12 -4.17 12.20 -6.75
N THR A 13 -3.40 11.13 -6.52
CA THR A 13 -3.93 9.76 -6.65
C THR A 13 -4.96 9.44 -5.59
N GLN A 14 -4.82 9.98 -4.37
CA GLN A 14 -5.77 9.76 -3.29
C GLN A 14 -7.12 10.43 -3.56
N THR A 15 -7.13 11.68 -4.05
CA THR A 15 -8.38 12.38 -4.39
C THR A 15 -9.14 11.66 -5.50
N ILE A 16 -8.45 11.24 -6.56
CA ILE A 16 -9.08 10.50 -7.66
C ILE A 16 -9.61 9.13 -7.21
N LEU A 17 -8.87 8.40 -6.37
CA LEU A 17 -9.35 7.12 -5.84
C LEU A 17 -10.57 7.30 -4.94
N SER A 18 -10.61 8.39 -4.17
CA SER A 18 -11.73 8.72 -3.30
C SER A 18 -13.00 9.04 -4.11
N SER A 19 -12.90 9.85 -5.17
CA SER A 19 -14.03 10.16 -6.04
C SER A 19 -14.57 8.92 -6.77
N LYS A 20 -13.67 8.02 -7.21
CA LYS A 20 -14.04 6.74 -7.82
C LYS A 20 -14.86 5.84 -6.89
N LEU A 21 -14.55 5.84 -5.60
CA LEU A 21 -15.27 5.03 -4.61
C LEU A 21 -16.63 5.64 -4.24
N GLN A 22 -16.79 6.95 -4.40
CA GLN A 22 -18.05 7.66 -4.17
C GLN A 22 -19.04 7.54 -5.35
N GLY A 23 -18.67 6.81 -6.41
CA GLY A 23 -19.54 6.57 -7.56
C GLY A 23 -19.51 7.67 -8.61
N GLU A 24 -18.61 8.66 -8.49
CA GLU A 24 -18.38 9.62 -9.57
C GLU A 24 -17.69 8.93 -10.76
N SER A 25 -17.93 9.47 -11.97
CA SER A 25 -17.24 9.07 -13.20
C SER A 25 -15.76 9.42 -13.11
N ALA A 26 -15.01 8.65 -12.34
CA ALA A 26 -13.58 8.84 -12.17
C ALA A 26 -12.79 8.26 -13.34
N PRO A 27 -11.69 8.92 -13.75
CA PRO A 27 -10.85 8.45 -14.85
C PRO A 27 -10.36 7.01 -14.64
N THR A 28 -10.18 6.30 -15.75
CA THR A 28 -9.75 4.90 -15.74
C THR A 28 -8.36 4.78 -15.11
N ASP A 29 -8.01 3.60 -14.55
CA ASP A 29 -6.68 3.36 -13.98
C ASP A 29 -5.53 3.70 -14.97
N LYS A 30 -5.76 3.58 -16.28
CA LYS A 30 -4.85 4.04 -17.34
C LYS A 30 -4.68 5.56 -17.41
N GLU A 31 -5.77 6.30 -17.35
CA GLU A 31 -5.77 7.77 -17.46
C GLU A 31 -5.13 8.39 -16.22
N THR A 32 -5.51 7.87 -15.06
CA THR A 32 -4.94 8.25 -13.78
C THR A 32 -3.44 7.95 -13.72
N ALA A 33 -3.00 6.80 -14.26
CA ALA A 33 -1.57 6.46 -14.31
C ALA A 33 -0.78 7.40 -15.24
N LYS A 34 -1.41 7.89 -16.32
CA LYS A 34 -0.81 8.88 -17.22
C LYS A 34 -0.62 10.25 -16.54
N ILE A 35 -1.58 10.65 -15.71
CA ILE A 35 -1.52 11.90 -14.93
C ILE A 35 -0.47 11.81 -13.82
N ALA A 36 -0.55 10.76 -13.00
CA ALA A 36 0.30 10.60 -11.82
C ALA A 36 1.69 10.01 -12.15
N ARG A 37 1.90 9.53 -13.38
CA ARG A 37 3.13 8.86 -13.83
C ARG A 37 3.59 7.74 -12.88
N CYS A 38 2.64 6.99 -12.33
CA CYS A 38 2.89 5.99 -11.29
C CYS A 38 2.02 4.73 -11.47
N THR A 39 2.34 3.67 -10.73
CA THR A 39 1.58 2.42 -10.74
C THR A 39 0.38 2.50 -9.78
N ILE A 40 -0.79 2.84 -10.33
CA ILE A 40 -2.00 3.07 -9.52
C ILE A 40 -2.57 1.82 -8.89
N ARG A 41 -2.35 0.64 -9.48
CA ARG A 41 -2.80 -0.63 -8.91
C ARG A 41 -2.32 -0.80 -7.46
N ARG A 42 -1.09 -0.39 -7.17
CA ARG A 42 -0.50 -0.49 -5.83
C ARG A 42 -1.08 0.55 -4.87
N HIS A 43 -1.24 1.80 -5.32
CA HIS A 43 -1.89 2.85 -4.52
C HIS A 43 -3.34 2.51 -4.19
N ARG A 44 -4.09 1.97 -5.14
CA ARG A 44 -5.46 1.50 -4.93
C ARG A 44 -5.52 0.36 -3.91
N SER A 45 -4.65 -0.64 -4.07
CA SER A 45 -4.54 -1.74 -3.10
C SER A 45 -4.21 -1.24 -1.70
N ASN A 46 -3.26 -0.30 -1.57
CA ASN A 46 -2.92 0.28 -0.28
C ASN A 46 -4.07 1.12 0.29
N TYR A 47 -4.76 1.90 -0.55
CA TYR A 47 -5.86 2.75 -0.13
C TYR A 47 -7.04 1.92 0.38
N LEU A 48 -7.37 0.82 -0.30
CA LEU A 48 -8.42 -0.11 0.15
C LEU A 48 -8.04 -0.83 1.45
N ALA A 49 -6.76 -1.18 1.64
CA ALA A 49 -6.31 -1.91 2.82
C ALA A 49 -6.05 -1.01 4.05
N TYR A 50 -5.58 0.21 3.84
CA TYR A 50 -5.03 1.08 4.90
C TYR A 50 -5.57 2.52 4.88
N GLY A 51 -6.48 2.87 3.96
CA GLY A 51 -6.99 4.24 3.81
C GLY A 51 -5.96 5.25 3.27
N SER A 52 -4.78 4.79 2.85
CA SER A 52 -3.69 5.64 2.35
C SER A 52 -3.09 5.08 1.07
N THR A 53 -2.65 5.94 0.16
CA THR A 53 -1.91 5.51 -1.04
C THR A 53 -0.49 5.04 -0.69
N LYS A 54 0.03 5.41 0.49
CA LYS A 54 1.31 4.92 1.02
C LYS A 54 1.13 3.55 1.64
N ALA A 55 2.07 2.66 1.36
CA ALA A 55 2.16 1.42 2.11
C ALA A 55 2.59 1.75 3.54
N PRO A 56 2.08 1.01 4.54
CA PRO A 56 2.63 1.10 5.88
C PRO A 56 4.12 0.79 5.84
N SER A 57 4.84 1.37 6.80
CA SER A 57 6.23 1.02 7.05
C SER A 57 6.31 -0.49 7.26
N ASN A 58 6.91 -1.20 6.30
CA ASN A 58 7.39 -2.55 6.55
C ASN A 58 8.56 -2.35 7.52
N GLY A 59 8.27 -2.36 8.83
CA GLY A 59 9.27 -2.21 9.89
C GLY A 59 10.50 -3.06 9.59
N ALA A 60 11.67 -2.56 9.98
CA ALA A 60 12.95 -3.12 9.59
C ALA A 60 13.03 -4.64 9.85
N GLY A 61 13.17 -5.40 8.76
CA GLY A 61 13.57 -6.81 8.77
C GLY A 61 12.59 -7.79 9.39
N ARG A 62 12.93 -9.08 9.25
CA ARG A 62 12.34 -10.13 10.07
C ARG A 62 12.86 -9.92 11.50
N PRO A 63 12.01 -10.00 12.54
CA PRO A 63 12.49 -9.89 13.92
C PRO A 63 13.62 -10.90 14.15
N SER A 64 14.77 -10.42 14.62
CA SER A 64 15.95 -11.23 14.92
C SER A 64 15.77 -12.08 16.17
N THR A 65 14.75 -11.78 16.96
CA THR A 65 14.38 -12.49 18.19
C THR A 65 13.25 -13.48 17.94
N ILE A 66 13.46 -14.72 18.34
CA ILE A 66 12.43 -15.77 18.34
C ILE A 66 11.50 -15.50 19.51
N THR A 67 10.19 -15.40 19.23
CA THR A 67 9.20 -15.22 20.29
C THR A 67 8.98 -16.52 21.07
N PRO A 68 8.57 -16.47 22.36
CA PRO A 68 8.30 -17.67 23.14
C PRO A 68 7.29 -18.64 22.48
N VAL A 69 6.30 -18.10 21.77
CA VAL A 69 5.32 -18.89 21.00
C VAL A 69 5.99 -19.66 19.87
N MET A 70 6.94 -19.04 19.16
CA MET A 70 7.71 -19.72 18.12
C MET A 70 8.60 -20.82 18.70
N VAL A 71 9.19 -20.61 19.88
CA VAL A 71 9.97 -21.65 20.56
C VAL A 71 9.08 -22.83 20.97
N ALA A 72 7.88 -22.56 21.49
CA ALA A 72 6.92 -23.61 21.85
C ALA A 72 6.52 -24.45 20.62
N ALA A 73 6.16 -23.78 19.52
CA ALA A 73 5.80 -24.47 18.28
C ALA A 73 6.95 -25.31 17.69
N LEU A 74 8.22 -24.90 17.88
CA LEU A 74 9.39 -25.69 17.45
C LEU A 74 9.64 -26.90 18.35
N ARG A 75 9.31 -26.81 19.64
CA ARG A 75 9.48 -27.91 20.60
C ARG A 75 8.42 -28.99 20.45
N ASP A 76 7.21 -28.64 20.03
CA ASP A 76 6.12 -29.60 19.79
C ASP A 76 6.34 -30.48 18.54
N GLN A 77 7.40 -30.24 17.77
CA GLN A 77 7.75 -30.96 16.54
C GLN A 77 9.04 -31.80 16.63
N LEU A 78 9.62 -31.94 17.83
CA LEU A 78 10.77 -32.80 18.13
C LEU A 78 10.33 -33.98 19.02
#